data_AF-X1ILG4-F1
#
_entry.id   AF-X1ILG4-F1
#
_cell.length_a   1.000
_cell.length_b   1.000
_cell.length_c   1.000
_cell.angle_alpha   90.00
_cell.angle_beta   90.00
_cell.angle_gamma   90.00
#
_symmetry.space_group_name_H-M   'P 1'
#
loop_
_entity.id
_entity.type
_entity.pdbx_description
1 polymer ?
#
loop_
_entity_poly.entity_id
_entity_poly.type
_entity_poly.pdbx_seq_one_letter_code
_entity_poly.pdbx_strand_id
1 'polypeptide(L)'
;STGELLSQTCRWLSPKCGSEAVLSIGSGIEWMENPKFAGVISVMPHGCMPGGVVAAMSEKFSTLYQKPWINVTYDGFMETNNLARINNFAEILRFCSKAEREGCLGDR
;
A
#
# COMPACT_ATOMS: atom_id res chain seq x y z
N SER A 1 -8.20 -16.17 5.46
CA SER A 1 -8.51 -17.18 4.42
C SER A 1 -8.72 -16.48 3.08
N THR A 2 -8.42 -17.12 1.95
CA THR A 2 -8.54 -16.51 0.60
C THR A 2 -9.92 -15.92 0.31
N GLY A 3 -10.98 -16.51 0.90
CA GLY A 3 -12.34 -15.98 0.80
C GLY A 3 -12.54 -14.62 1.48
N GLU A 4 -11.81 -14.34 2.57
CA GLU A 4 -11.90 -13.07 3.30
C GLU A 4 -11.28 -11.93 2.49
N LEU A 5 -10.12 -12.16 1.86
CA LEU A 5 -9.47 -11.19 0.97
C LEU A 5 -10.36 -10.83 -0.23
N LEU A 6 -10.97 -11.83 -0.86
CA LEU A 6 -11.91 -11.59 -1.96
C LEU A 6 -13.09 -10.73 -1.51
N SER A 7 -13.61 -10.95 -0.31
CA SER A 7 -14.73 -10.15 0.23
C SER A 7 -14.35 -8.68 0.44
N GLN A 8 -13.12 -8.40 0.89
CA GLN A 8 -12.62 -7.03 1.04
C GLN A 8 -12.51 -6.34 -0.31
N THR A 9 -12.04 -7.05 -1.35
CA THR A 9 -11.84 -6.45 -2.67
C THR A 9 -13.12 -6.31 -3.50
N CYS A 10 -14.13 -7.15 -3.28
CA CYS A 10 -15.40 -7.08 -4.04
C CYS A 10 -16.10 -5.70 -3.97
N ARG A 11 -15.77 -4.90 -2.94
CA ARG A 11 -16.26 -3.52 -2.79
C ARG A 11 -15.59 -2.53 -3.75
N TRP A 12 -14.42 -2.87 -4.26
CA TRP A 12 -13.54 -1.98 -5.02
C TRP A 12 -13.32 -2.45 -6.46
N LEU A 13 -13.29 -3.77 -6.70
CA LEU A 13 -13.08 -4.36 -8.01
C LEU A 13 -13.98 -5.59 -8.17
N SER A 14 -14.58 -5.77 -9.35
CA SER A 14 -15.48 -6.89 -9.61
C SER A 14 -14.73 -8.23 -9.46
N PRO A 15 -15.28 -9.23 -8.75
CA PRO A 15 -14.67 -10.57 -8.68
C PRO A 15 -14.63 -11.30 -10.02
N LYS A 16 -15.33 -10.79 -11.06
CA LYS A 16 -15.20 -11.28 -12.45
C LYS A 16 -13.87 -10.85 -13.09
N CYS A 17 -13.19 -9.84 -12.54
CA CYS A 17 -11.80 -9.58 -12.84
C CYS A 17 -10.97 -10.67 -12.13
N GLY A 18 -10.79 -11.82 -12.77
CA GLY A 18 -9.98 -12.93 -12.26
C GLY A 18 -8.48 -12.63 -12.28
N SER A 19 -8.08 -11.46 -11.78
CA SER A 19 -6.71 -10.96 -11.87
C SER A 19 -6.05 -10.84 -10.50
N GLU A 20 -4.72 -10.89 -10.52
CA GLU A 20 -3.84 -10.62 -9.38
C GLU A 20 -4.18 -9.32 -8.65
N ALA A 21 -4.72 -8.32 -9.35
CA ALA A 21 -5.11 -7.03 -8.79
C ALA A 21 -6.14 -7.17 -7.65
N VAL A 22 -7.11 -8.09 -7.78
CA VAL A 22 -8.12 -8.29 -6.74
C VAL A 22 -7.47 -8.76 -5.44
N LEU A 23 -6.53 -9.70 -5.53
CA LEU A 23 -5.84 -10.23 -4.35
C LEU A 23 -4.87 -9.20 -3.78
N SER A 24 -4.11 -8.49 -4.62
CA SER A 24 -3.16 -7.46 -4.19
C SER A 24 -3.85 -6.29 -3.47
N ILE A 25 -5.01 -5.85 -3.96
CA ILE A 25 -5.81 -4.82 -3.28
C ILE A 25 -6.33 -5.34 -1.93
N GLY A 26 -6.85 -6.57 -1.90
CA GLY A 26 -7.40 -7.16 -0.67
C GLY A 26 -6.34 -7.27 0.43
N SER A 27 -5.19 -7.84 0.10
CA SER A 27 -4.06 -7.98 1.03
C SER A 27 -3.54 -6.61 1.49
N GLY A 28 -3.44 -5.65 0.56
CA GLY A 28 -3.03 -4.30 0.91
C GLY A 28 -4.02 -3.61 1.86
N ILE A 29 -5.34 -3.77 1.65
CA ILE A 29 -6.37 -3.26 2.56
C ILE A 29 -6.25 -3.91 3.94
N GLU A 30 -6.09 -5.24 4.01
CA GLU A 30 -5.88 -5.94 5.28
C GLU A 30 -4.70 -5.37 6.07
N TRP A 31 -3.58 -5.07 5.40
CA TRP A 31 -2.42 -4.44 6.04
C TRP A 31 -2.70 -3.00 6.45
N MET A 32 -3.44 -2.24 5.65
CA MET A 32 -3.79 -0.86 5.97
C MET A 32 -4.74 -0.78 7.18
N GLU A 33 -5.68 -1.72 7.34
CA GLU A 33 -6.57 -1.81 8.50
C GLU A 33 -5.84 -2.31 9.75
N ASN A 34 -4.84 -3.17 9.61
CA ASN A 34 -4.17 -3.79 10.74
C ASN A 34 -3.11 -2.85 11.37
N PRO A 35 -3.22 -2.49 12.66
CA PRO A 35 -2.32 -1.53 13.33
C PRO A 35 -0.85 -2.01 13.43
N LYS A 36 -0.57 -3.30 13.20
CA LYS A 36 0.80 -3.84 13.21
C LYS A 36 1.61 -3.42 11.98
N PHE A 37 0.95 -2.98 10.91
CA PHE A 37 1.62 -2.51 9.70
C PHE A 37 1.54 -1.00 9.61
N ALA A 38 2.68 -0.38 9.32
CA ALA A 38 2.80 1.08 9.25
C ALA A 38 2.48 1.63 7.85
N GLY A 39 2.44 0.80 6.81
CA GLY A 39 2.14 1.19 5.44
C GLY A 39 2.37 0.05 4.45
N VAL A 40 2.21 0.32 3.16
CA VAL A 40 2.28 -0.69 2.09
C VAL A 40 3.21 -0.26 0.96
N ILE A 41 3.96 -1.21 0.42
CA ILE A 41 4.78 -1.05 -0.79
C ILE A 41 4.28 -2.09 -1.80
N SER A 42 3.65 -1.64 -2.89
CA SER A 42 3.31 -2.51 -4.02
C SER A 42 4.48 -2.56 -4.98
N VAL A 43 4.99 -3.76 -5.28
CA VAL A 43 6.10 -3.96 -6.21
C VAL A 43 5.60 -4.71 -7.43
N MET A 44 5.88 -4.19 -8.62
CA MET A 44 5.36 -4.77 -9.87
C MET A 44 6.35 -4.62 -11.03
N PRO A 45 6.36 -5.55 -12.01
CA PRO A 45 7.09 -5.34 -13.25
C PRO A 45 6.57 -4.11 -14.01
N HIS A 46 7.43 -3.44 -14.76
CA HIS A 46 7.01 -2.40 -15.69
C HIS A 46 6.00 -2.97 -16.69
N GLY A 47 4.90 -2.24 -16.93
CA GLY A 47 3.83 -2.69 -17.82
C GLY A 47 2.92 -3.79 -17.25
N CYS A 48 3.05 -4.17 -15.98
CA CYS A 48 2.12 -5.09 -15.34
C CYS A 48 0.73 -4.44 -15.21
N MET A 49 -0.19 -4.77 -16.13
CA MET A 49 -1.54 -4.19 -16.16
C MET A 49 -2.33 -4.38 -14.85
N PRO A 50 -2.32 -5.57 -14.19
CA PRO A 50 -2.90 -5.71 -12.85
C PRO A 50 -2.24 -4.80 -11.81
N GLY A 51 -0.90 -4.67 -11.83
CA GLY A 51 -0.17 -3.77 -10.95
C GLY A 51 -0.53 -2.30 -11.17
N GLY A 52 -0.74 -1.89 -12.43
CA GLY A 52 -1.21 -0.55 -12.78
C GLY A 52 -2.58 -0.23 -12.16
N VAL A 53 -3.50 -1.21 -12.13
CA VAL A 53 -4.79 -1.07 -11.43
C VAL A 53 -4.58 -0.86 -9.92
N VAL A 54 -3.73 -1.67 -9.29
CA VAL A 54 -3.40 -1.51 -7.86
C VAL A 54 -2.82 -0.12 -7.58
N ALA A 55 -1.89 0.33 -8.43
CA ALA A 55 -1.23 1.63 -8.29
C ALA A 55 -2.20 2.81 -8.48
N ALA A 56 -3.18 2.69 -9.36
CA ALA A 56 -4.21 3.72 -9.52
C ALA A 56 -5.13 3.84 -8.29
N MET A 57 -5.31 2.76 -7.52
CA MET A 57 -6.15 2.77 -6.32
C MET A 57 -5.40 3.12 -5.03
N SER A 58 -4.07 2.95 -5.01
CA SER A 58 -3.26 3.10 -3.80
C SER A 58 -3.36 4.50 -3.17
N GLU A 59 -3.47 5.56 -3.98
CA GLU A 59 -3.58 6.94 -3.49
C GLU A 59 -4.85 7.12 -2.66
N LYS A 60 -5.98 6.62 -3.17
CA LYS A 60 -7.26 6.62 -2.45
C LYS A 60 -7.17 5.84 -1.14
N PHE A 61 -6.51 4.68 -1.14
CA PHE A 61 -6.34 3.90 0.08
C PHE A 61 -5.42 4.58 1.09
N SER A 62 -4.36 5.24 0.62
CA SER A 62 -3.47 5.97 1.50
C SER A 62 -4.20 7.08 2.25
N THR A 63 -5.06 7.85 1.56
CA THR A 63 -5.91 8.86 2.19
C THR A 63 -6.99 8.23 3.08
N LEU A 64 -7.62 7.12 2.67
CA LEU A 64 -8.72 6.53 3.43
C LEU A 64 -8.25 5.95 4.77
N TYR A 65 -7.13 5.22 4.77
CA TYR A 65 -6.62 4.53 5.97
C TYR A 65 -5.54 5.32 6.72
N GLN A 66 -5.21 6.53 6.25
CA GLN A 66 -4.20 7.41 6.87
C GLN A 66 -2.84 6.71 7.09
N LYS A 67 -2.49 5.79 6.20
CA LYS A 67 -1.18 5.12 6.15
C LYS A 67 -0.58 5.29 4.76
N PRO A 68 0.74 5.45 4.63
CA PRO A 68 1.36 5.64 3.33
C PRO A 68 1.33 4.35 2.50
N TRP A 69 1.05 4.49 1.21
CA TRP A 69 1.16 3.42 0.22
C TRP A 69 1.97 3.91 -0.98
N ILE A 70 3.08 3.24 -1.31
CA ILE A 70 3.88 3.54 -2.51
C ILE A 70 3.87 2.39 -3.52
N ASN A 71 4.08 2.70 -4.80
CA ASN A 71 4.15 1.69 -5.88
C ASN A 71 5.50 1.73 -6.58
N VAL A 72 6.28 0.66 -6.52
CA VAL A 72 7.63 0.55 -7.10
C VAL A 72 7.59 -0.36 -8.32
N THR A 73 8.22 0.08 -9.41
CA THR A 73 8.29 -0.69 -10.66
C THR A 73 9.72 -1.14 -10.97
N TYR A 74 9.88 -2.33 -11.53
CA TYR A 74 11.17 -2.82 -12.02
C TYR A 74 11.06 -3.39 -13.44
N ASP A 75 12.12 -3.29 -14.24
CA ASP A 75 12.15 -3.74 -15.64
C ASP A 75 13.37 -4.64 -15.97
N GLY A 76 14.10 -5.07 -14.94
CA GLY A 76 15.31 -5.90 -15.08
C GLY A 76 16.61 -5.10 -15.13
N PHE A 77 16.53 -3.77 -15.16
CA PHE A 77 17.69 -2.88 -15.01
C PHE A 77 17.75 -2.30 -13.58
N MET A 78 18.95 -1.87 -13.19
CA MET A 78 19.17 -1.23 -11.90
C MET A 78 18.59 0.18 -11.91
N GLU A 79 17.42 0.33 -11.29
CA GLU A 79 16.71 1.59 -11.15
C GLU A 79 17.07 2.30 -9.84
N THR A 80 17.87 3.36 -9.93
CA THR A 80 18.31 4.15 -8.75
C THR A 80 17.17 4.94 -8.10
N ASN A 81 16.10 5.24 -8.86
CA ASN A 81 14.94 5.96 -8.35
C ASN A 81 14.17 5.16 -7.28
N ASN A 82 14.14 3.83 -7.41
CA ASN A 82 13.42 2.97 -6.47
C ASN A 82 14.00 3.06 -5.05
N LEU A 83 15.33 3.14 -4.93
CA LEU A 83 16.00 3.32 -3.65
C LEU A 83 15.61 4.64 -2.99
N ALA A 84 15.59 5.74 -3.75
CA ALA A 84 15.17 7.05 -3.25
C ALA A 84 13.71 7.03 -2.75
N ARG A 85 12.81 6.36 -3.49
CA ARG A 85 11.39 6.25 -3.10
C ARG A 85 11.20 5.44 -1.82
N ILE A 86 11.94 4.35 -1.64
CA ILE A 86 11.91 3.55 -0.42
C ILE A 86 12.48 4.35 0.77
N ASN A 87 13.59 5.06 0.58
CA ASN A 87 14.16 5.91 1.62
C ASN A 87 13.19 7.03 2.05
N ASN A 88 12.56 7.71 1.08
CA ASN A 88 11.56 8.74 1.37
C ASN A 88 10.36 8.16 2.12
N PHE A 89 9.91 6.97 1.76
CA PHE A 89 8.83 6.27 2.47
C PHE A 89 9.21 5.95 3.92
N ALA A 90 10.43 5.46 4.15
CA ALA A 90 10.93 5.21 5.50
C ALA A 90 10.97 6.50 6.34
N GLU A 91 11.39 7.62 5.77
CA GLU A 91 11.41 8.91 6.48
C GLU A 91 10.00 9.42 6.80
N ILE A 92 9.02 9.26 5.90
CA ILE A 92 7.61 9.57 6.18
C ILE A 92 7.10 8.74 7.37
N LEU A 93 7.37 7.43 7.39
CA LEU A 93 6.98 6.56 8.50
C LEU A 93 7.60 7.01 9.83
N ARG A 94 8.87 7.40 9.81
CA ARG A 94 9.55 7.92 11.00
C ARG A 94 8.90 9.20 11.50
N PHE A 95 8.53 10.11 10.59
CA PHE A 95 7.85 11.35 10.95
C PHE A 95 6.47 11.10 11.57
N CYS A 96 5.64 10.26 10.93
CA CYS A 96 4.31 9.90 11.45
C CYS A 96 4.40 9.23 12.84
N SER A 97 5.34 8.31 13.04
CA SER A 97 5.52 7.63 14.33
C SER A 97 5.96 8.57 15.46
N LYS A 98 6.69 9.65 15.16
CA LYS A 98 7.06 10.67 16.14
C LYS A 98 5.87 11.52 16.53
N ALA A 99 5.06 11.94 15.55
CA ALA A 99 3.85 12.72 15.81
C ALA A 99 2.87 11.95 16.71
N GLU A 100 2.70 10.65 16.51
CA GLU A 100 1.87 9.80 17.38
C GLU A 100 2.41 9.73 18.82
N ARG A 101 3.73 9.65 19.00
CA ARG A 101 4.38 9.61 20.32
C ARG A 101 4.33 10.95 21.05
N GLU A 102 4.49 12.05 20.33
CA GLU A 102 4.46 13.41 20.88
C GLU A 102 3.02 13.86 21.19
N GLY A 103 2.03 13.45 20.38
CA GLY A 103 0.61 13.67 20.66
C GLY A 103 0.13 12.96 21.95
N CYS A 104 0.69 11.79 22.29
CA CYS A 104 0.39 11.11 23.55
C CYS A 104 0.99 11.79 24.80
N LEU A 105 1.91 12.75 24.64
CA LEU A 105 2.48 13.52 25.76
C LEU A 105 1.67 14.78 26.13
N GLY A 106 0.67 15.15 25.32
CA GLY A 106 -0.14 16.36 25.53
C GLY A 106 -1.40 16.16 26.39
N ASP A 107 -1.83 14.92 26.63
CA ASP A 107 -3.04 14.58 27.41
C ASP A 107 -2.69 13.95 28.77
N ARG A 108 -1.85 14.62 29.58
CA ARG A 108 -1.67 14.26 30.99
C ARG A 108 -1.56 15.48 31.89
#